data_AF-A0A661XP91-F1
#
_entry.id   AF-A0A661XP91-F1
#
_cell.length_a   1.000
_cell.length_b   1.000
_cell.length_c   1.000
_cell.angle_alpha   90.00
_cell.angle_beta   90.00
_cell.angle_gamma   90.00
#
_symmetry.space_group_name_H-M   'P 1'
#
loop_
_entity.id
_entity.type
_entity.pdbx_description
1 polymer ?
#
loop_
_entity_poly.entity_id
_entity_poly.type
_entity_poly.pdbx_seq_one_letter_code
_entity_poly.pdbx_strand_id
1 'polypeptide(L)'
;MKDIFRQQHHEITEYHIYRKLAKLSDNEENTSILNQIADQELEHYNIWLGITGKEAKPNQRKIRKFVRLAKIFGLSFALRLMEKGEVDATKFYESIADKYPQAIKIKEDEEEHEQRLIGILNDDRLNYAGAIVLGLNDALVEFTGTLAGLTFAFANNLIVGSTGLVMGVAASLSMAASGYLASR
;
A
#
# COMPACT_ATOMS: atom_id res chain seq x y z
N MET A 1 25.36 -3.00 9.73
CA MET A 1 25.73 -3.30 8.32
C MET A 1 24.65 -4.07 7.58
N LYS A 2 24.12 -5.20 8.10
CA LYS A 2 23.07 -5.96 7.42
C LYS A 2 21.79 -5.15 7.15
N ASP A 3 21.38 -4.33 8.12
CA ASP A 3 20.19 -3.47 7.96
C ASP A 3 20.42 -2.31 6.98
N ILE A 4 21.62 -1.72 6.95
CA ILE A 4 21.99 -0.68 5.97
C ILE A 4 21.95 -1.24 4.55
N PHE A 5 22.51 -2.43 4.34
CA PHE A 5 22.46 -3.09 3.03
C PHE A 5 21.03 -3.48 2.63
N ARG A 6 20.14 -3.75 3.61
CA ARG A 6 18.71 -3.95 3.36
C ARG A 6 18.05 -2.65 2.89
N GLN A 7 18.35 -1.52 3.53
CA GLN A 7 17.82 -0.22 3.08
C GLN A 7 18.32 0.13 1.70
N GLN A 8 19.62 -0.01 1.43
CA GLN A 8 20.16 0.15 0.08
C GLN A 8 19.43 -0.69 -0.98
N HIS A 9 19.05 -1.93 -0.65
CA HIS A 9 18.23 -2.77 -1.51
C HIS A 9 16.80 -2.25 -1.71
N HIS A 10 16.22 -1.60 -0.70
CA HIS A 10 14.92 -0.94 -0.78
C HIS A 10 14.99 0.29 -1.68
N GLU A 11 15.88 1.25 -1.42
CA GLU A 11 16.03 2.49 -2.21
C GLU A 11 16.10 2.22 -3.73
N ILE A 12 16.99 1.31 -4.15
CA ILE A 12 17.14 0.99 -5.58
C ILE A 12 15.91 0.29 -6.17
N THR A 13 15.16 -0.41 -5.32
CA THR A 13 13.88 -1.02 -5.71
C THR A 13 12.78 0.02 -5.81
N GLU A 14 12.65 0.93 -4.84
CA GLU A 14 11.73 2.07 -4.83
C GLU A 14 11.97 2.95 -6.06
N TYR A 15 13.22 3.35 -6.35
CA TYR A 15 13.61 4.06 -7.57
C TYR A 15 12.94 3.48 -8.83
N HIS A 16 13.09 2.18 -9.03
CA HIS A 16 12.51 1.51 -10.19
C HIS A 16 10.99 1.35 -10.14
N ILE A 17 10.39 1.31 -8.94
CA ILE A 17 8.94 1.33 -8.79
C ILE A 17 8.42 2.70 -9.18
N TYR A 18 8.91 3.78 -8.57
CA TYR A 18 8.50 5.15 -8.85
C TYR A 18 8.67 5.51 -10.34
N ARG A 19 9.82 5.20 -10.96
CA ARG A 19 10.02 5.39 -12.41
C ARG A 19 9.00 4.65 -13.29
N LYS A 20 8.53 3.48 -12.86
CA LYS A 20 7.50 2.72 -13.60
C LYS A 20 6.09 3.22 -13.31
N LEU A 21 5.82 3.67 -12.09
CA LEU A 21 4.54 4.27 -11.71
C LEU A 21 4.34 5.62 -12.40
N ALA A 22 5.40 6.43 -12.53
CA ALA A 22 5.38 7.68 -13.30
C ALA A 22 4.90 7.45 -14.74
N LYS A 23 5.35 6.36 -15.39
CA LYS A 23 4.93 5.98 -16.76
C LYS A 23 3.50 5.47 -16.85
N LEU A 24 2.86 5.13 -15.74
CA LEU A 24 1.47 4.68 -15.67
C LEU A 24 0.52 5.81 -15.27
N SER A 25 1.05 6.97 -14.90
CA SER A 25 0.23 8.12 -14.54
C SER A 25 -0.19 8.87 -15.79
N ASP A 26 -1.47 9.19 -15.88
CA ASP A 26 -2.02 10.00 -16.98
C ASP A 26 -1.91 11.52 -16.69
N ASN A 27 -1.54 11.89 -15.46
CA ASN A 27 -1.36 13.29 -15.04
C ASN A 27 0.12 13.67 -15.08
N GLU A 28 0.45 14.75 -15.80
CA GLU A 28 1.81 15.27 -15.93
C GLU A 28 2.42 15.72 -14.60
N GLU A 29 1.61 16.31 -13.70
CA GLU A 29 2.05 16.73 -12.36
C GLU A 29 2.46 15.51 -11.52
N ASN A 30 1.60 14.49 -11.46
CA ASN A 30 1.90 13.23 -10.77
C ASN A 30 3.14 12.55 -11.36
N THR A 31 3.28 12.58 -12.69
CA THR A 31 4.46 12.05 -13.38
C THR A 31 5.73 12.79 -12.97
N SER A 32 5.68 14.12 -12.86
CA SER A 32 6.80 14.93 -12.42
C SER A 32 7.20 14.60 -10.98
N ILE A 33 6.23 14.57 -10.06
CA ILE A 33 6.45 14.26 -8.64
C ILE A 33 7.09 12.87 -8.49
N LEU A 34 6.54 11.85 -9.15
CA LEU A 34 7.06 10.48 -9.06
C LEU A 34 8.47 10.34 -9.64
N ASN A 35 8.81 11.10 -10.68
CA ASN A 35 10.17 11.10 -11.22
C ASN A 35 11.16 11.81 -10.29
N GLN A 36 10.75 12.91 -9.66
CA GLN A 36 11.57 13.63 -8.68
C GLN A 36 11.88 12.76 -7.48
N ILE A 37 10.85 12.10 -6.90
CA ILE A 37 11.03 11.17 -5.78
C ILE A 37 11.96 10.03 -6.20
N ALA A 38 11.75 9.43 -7.38
CA ALA A 38 12.66 8.39 -7.87
C ALA A 38 14.13 8.87 -7.91
N ASP A 39 14.39 10.09 -8.37
CA ASP A 39 15.76 10.60 -8.43
C ASP A 39 16.37 10.78 -7.03
N GLN A 40 15.56 11.17 -6.04
CA GLN A 40 15.99 11.23 -4.63
C GLN A 40 16.30 9.83 -4.05
N GLU A 41 15.48 8.82 -4.33
CA GLU A 41 15.74 7.41 -3.96
C GLU A 41 17.07 6.90 -4.53
N LEU A 42 17.41 7.32 -5.76
CA LEU A 42 18.69 6.97 -6.36
C LEU A 42 19.86 7.66 -5.65
N GLU A 43 19.68 8.91 -5.21
CA GLU A 43 20.65 9.60 -4.36
C GLU A 43 20.83 8.87 -3.02
N HIS A 44 19.74 8.45 -2.37
CA HIS A 44 19.77 7.67 -1.13
C HIS A 44 20.50 6.34 -1.31
N TYR A 45 20.22 5.60 -2.39
CA TYR A 45 20.97 4.41 -2.76
C TYR A 45 22.49 4.68 -2.86
N ASN A 46 22.88 5.80 -3.49
CA ASN A 46 24.29 6.15 -3.67
C ASN A 46 24.97 6.53 -2.34
N ILE A 47 24.24 7.18 -1.42
CA ILE A 47 24.70 7.46 -0.06
C ILE A 47 25.01 6.14 0.65
N TRP A 48 24.08 5.17 0.62
CA TRP A 48 24.30 3.86 1.23
C TRP A 48 25.38 3.05 0.52
N LEU A 49 25.53 3.19 -0.80
CA LEU A 49 26.63 2.57 -1.55
C LEU A 49 27.99 3.08 -1.06
N GLY A 50 28.10 4.39 -0.80
CA GLY A 50 29.30 5.00 -0.22
C GLY A 50 29.65 4.45 1.17
N ILE A 51 28.65 4.13 1.99
CA ILE A 51 28.84 3.54 3.33
C ILE A 51 29.14 2.04 3.27
N THR A 52 28.43 1.29 2.43
CA THR A 52 28.50 -0.18 2.39
C THR A 52 29.63 -0.71 1.51
N GLY A 53 30.04 0.06 0.51
CA GLY A 53 31.02 -0.34 -0.51
C GLY A 53 30.58 -1.53 -1.38
N LYS A 54 29.27 -1.85 -1.40
CA LYS A 54 28.73 -3.00 -2.15
C LYS A 54 27.51 -2.58 -2.94
N GLU A 55 27.42 -3.02 -4.20
CA GLU A 55 26.23 -2.76 -5.02
C GLU A 55 25.08 -3.70 -4.62
N ALA A 56 23.92 -3.10 -4.37
CA ALA A 56 22.68 -3.82 -4.13
C ALA A 56 21.85 -3.90 -5.42
N LYS A 57 21.28 -5.07 -5.73
CA LYS A 57 20.43 -5.27 -6.91
C LYS A 57 18.95 -5.07 -6.59
N PRO A 58 18.17 -4.46 -7.48
CA PRO A 58 16.75 -4.21 -7.23
C PRO A 58 15.92 -5.49 -7.21
N ASN A 59 14.90 -5.52 -6.35
CA ASN A 59 13.99 -6.64 -6.23
C ASN A 59 12.94 -6.63 -7.34
N GLN A 60 13.24 -7.35 -8.42
CA GLN A 60 12.36 -7.45 -9.59
C GLN A 60 10.96 -7.99 -9.28
N ARG A 61 10.80 -8.83 -8.24
CA ARG A 61 9.49 -9.35 -7.82
C ARG A 61 8.65 -8.26 -7.16
N LYS A 62 9.25 -7.44 -6.28
CA LYS A 62 8.59 -6.28 -5.64
C LYS A 62 8.16 -5.28 -6.71
N ILE A 63 9.05 -4.94 -7.66
CA ILE A 63 8.74 -4.05 -8.79
C ILE A 63 7.52 -4.54 -9.59
N ARG A 64 7.51 -5.81 -10.02
CA ARG A 64 6.37 -6.38 -10.74
C ARG A 64 5.09 -6.45 -9.91
N LYS A 65 5.18 -6.55 -8.59
CA LYS A 65 4.01 -6.56 -7.70
C LYS A 65 3.36 -5.17 -7.70
N PHE A 66 4.11 -4.12 -7.39
CA PHE A 66 3.57 -2.75 -7.31
C PHE A 66 3.06 -2.23 -8.65
N VAL A 67 3.75 -2.53 -9.75
CA VAL A 67 3.25 -2.21 -11.10
C VAL A 67 1.91 -2.91 -11.41
N ARG A 68 1.73 -4.16 -10.97
CA ARG A 68 0.44 -4.86 -11.13
C ARG A 68 -0.64 -4.29 -10.23
N LEU A 69 -0.31 -3.96 -8.98
CA LEU A 69 -1.26 -3.32 -8.07
C LEU A 69 -1.73 -1.98 -8.61
N ALA A 70 -0.83 -1.15 -9.14
CA ALA A 70 -1.19 0.13 -9.75
C ALA A 70 -2.16 -0.03 -10.92
N LYS A 71 -1.96 -1.05 -11.75
CA LYS A 71 -2.86 -1.35 -12.88
C LYS A 71 -4.24 -1.86 -12.47
N ILE A 72 -4.33 -2.61 -11.36
CA ILE A 72 -5.58 -3.25 -10.92
C ILE A 72 -6.39 -2.33 -9.99
N PHE A 73 -5.72 -1.70 -9.03
CA PHE A 73 -6.34 -0.93 -7.95
C PHE A 73 -6.18 0.59 -8.11
N GLY A 74 -5.37 1.05 -9.07
CA GLY A 74 -5.05 2.46 -9.26
C GLY A 74 -3.71 2.87 -8.67
N LEU A 75 -3.19 4.00 -9.15
CA LEU A 75 -1.88 4.54 -8.78
C LEU A 75 -1.78 4.82 -7.27
N SER A 76 -2.79 5.48 -6.71
CA SER A 76 -2.81 5.90 -5.31
C SER A 76 -2.84 4.73 -4.34
N PHE A 77 -3.49 3.63 -4.69
CA PHE A 77 -3.44 2.40 -3.89
C PHE A 77 -2.03 1.81 -3.84
N ALA A 78 -1.35 1.76 -4.98
CA ALA A 78 0.00 1.22 -5.03
C ALA A 78 0.99 2.09 -4.23
N LEU A 79 0.89 3.42 -4.34
CA LEU A 79 1.70 4.36 -3.58
C LEU A 79 1.44 4.24 -2.08
N ARG A 80 0.17 4.26 -1.64
CA ARG A 80 -0.18 4.14 -0.22
C ARG A 80 0.34 2.85 0.41
N LEU A 81 0.31 1.75 -0.34
CA LEU A 81 0.85 0.47 0.13
C LEU A 81 2.39 0.48 0.23
N MET A 82 3.05 1.31 -0.58
CA MET A 82 4.50 1.48 -0.55
C MET A 82 4.93 2.30 0.67
N GLU A 83 4.30 3.47 0.90
CA GLU A 83 4.52 4.33 2.08
C GLU A 83 4.41 3.58 3.40
N LYS A 84 3.44 2.66 3.50
CA LYS A 84 3.26 1.86 4.72
C LYS A 84 4.51 1.05 5.08
N GLY A 85 5.34 0.70 4.10
CA GLY A 85 6.61 0.00 4.32
C GLY A 85 7.76 0.92 4.78
N GLU A 86 7.67 2.22 4.50
CA GLU A 86 8.70 3.23 4.83
C GLU A 86 8.57 3.77 6.25
N VAL A 87 7.36 3.78 6.82
CA VAL A 87 7.11 4.11 8.24
C VAL A 87 7.96 3.24 9.20
N ASP A 88 8.23 1.99 8.82
CA ASP A 88 9.11 1.10 9.60
C ASP A 88 10.61 1.42 9.40
N ALA A 89 10.99 2.07 8.29
CA ALA A 89 12.34 2.50 7.99
C ALA A 89 12.75 3.79 8.72
N THR A 90 11.81 4.72 8.97
CA THR A 90 12.06 5.97 9.71
C THR A 90 12.66 5.71 11.11
N LYS A 91 12.11 4.71 11.84
CA LYS A 91 12.63 4.30 13.16
C LYS A 91 14.04 3.74 13.08
N PHE A 92 14.36 3.06 11.97
CA PHE A 92 15.70 2.55 11.74
C PHE A 92 16.69 3.71 11.54
N TYR A 93 16.33 4.74 10.77
CA TYR A 93 17.18 5.90 10.55
C TYR A 93 17.49 6.65 11.85
N GLU A 94 16.51 6.84 12.73
CA GLU A 94 16.74 7.43 14.06
C GLU A 94 17.74 6.63 14.88
N SER A 95 17.66 5.29 14.83
CA SER A 95 18.55 4.42 15.61
C SER A 95 20.01 4.43 15.14
N ILE A 96 20.28 4.88 13.91
CA ILE A 96 21.63 4.91 13.34
C ILE A 96 22.17 6.33 13.11
N ALA A 97 21.36 7.36 13.40
CA ALA A 97 21.68 8.77 13.16
C ALA A 97 22.98 9.20 13.87
N ASP A 98 23.21 8.73 15.10
CA ASP A 98 24.44 9.02 15.87
C ASP A 98 25.71 8.55 15.16
N LYS A 99 25.62 7.47 14.40
CA LYS A 99 26.76 6.85 13.70
C LYS A 99 26.88 7.31 12.25
N TYR A 100 25.75 7.61 11.62
CA TYR A 100 25.67 8.03 10.23
C TYR A 100 24.75 9.25 10.13
N PRO A 101 25.29 10.48 10.26
CA PRO A 101 24.49 11.71 10.18
C PRO A 101 23.70 11.84 8.86
N GLN A 102 24.18 11.19 7.80
CA GLN A 102 23.51 11.12 6.50
C GLN A 102 22.10 10.47 6.59
N ALA A 103 21.86 9.61 7.58
CA ALA A 103 20.55 8.99 7.80
C ALA A 103 19.49 10.00 8.23
N ILE A 104 19.87 11.12 8.87
CA ILE A 104 18.94 12.20 9.24
C ILE A 104 18.41 12.87 7.98
N LYS A 105 19.30 13.18 7.02
CA LYS A 105 18.90 13.77 5.75
C LYS A 105 17.94 12.85 4.99
N ILE A 106 18.27 11.56 4.90
CA ILE A 106 17.39 10.58 4.23
C ILE A 106 16.02 10.56 4.92
N LYS A 107 15.98 10.53 6.26
CA LYS A 107 14.72 10.61 7.00
C LYS A 107 13.90 11.86 6.65
N GLU A 108 14.51 13.03 6.58
CA GLU A 108 13.84 14.28 6.22
C GLU A 108 13.32 14.26 4.78
N ASP A 109 14.11 13.73 3.85
CA ASP A 109 13.71 13.56 2.45
C ASP A 109 12.48 12.62 2.35
N GLU A 110 12.45 11.53 3.13
CA GLU A 110 11.33 10.56 3.17
C GLU A 110 10.04 11.16 3.75
N GLU A 111 10.15 11.98 4.80
CA GLU A 111 9.00 12.74 5.31
C GLU A 111 8.46 13.70 4.23
N GLU A 112 9.34 14.31 3.43
CA GLU A 112 8.93 15.16 2.31
C GLU A 112 8.30 14.35 1.17
N HIS A 113 8.83 13.16 0.86
CA HIS A 113 8.24 12.23 -0.10
C HIS A 113 6.79 11.94 0.25
N GLU A 114 6.51 11.55 1.50
CA GLU A 114 5.15 11.28 1.98
C GLU A 114 4.24 12.49 1.73
N GLN A 115 4.68 13.70 2.09
CA GLN A 115 3.89 14.91 1.91
C GLN A 115 3.58 15.20 0.43
N ARG A 116 4.56 15.04 -0.47
CA ARG A 116 4.35 15.22 -1.91
C ARG A 116 3.40 14.16 -2.49
N LEU A 117 3.43 12.95 -1.94
CA LEU A 117 2.55 11.86 -2.36
C LEU A 117 1.10 12.05 -1.89
N ILE A 118 0.83 12.75 -0.77
CA ILE A 118 -0.54 13.03 -0.30
C ILE A 118 -1.40 13.66 -1.39
N GLY A 119 -0.84 14.57 -2.20
CA GLY A 119 -1.55 15.20 -3.32
C GLY A 119 -1.98 14.20 -4.40
N ILE A 120 -1.19 13.14 -4.62
CA ILE A 120 -1.50 12.04 -5.54
C ILE A 120 -2.49 11.05 -4.90
N LEU A 121 -2.44 10.89 -3.57
CA LEU A 121 -3.22 9.91 -2.84
C LEU A 121 -4.73 10.24 -2.74
N ASN A 122 -5.13 11.48 -3.05
CA ASN A 122 -6.53 11.91 -3.16
C ASN A 122 -7.20 11.46 -4.47
N ASP A 123 -7.08 10.17 -4.80
CA ASP A 123 -7.77 9.54 -5.93
C ASP A 123 -9.05 8.88 -5.42
N ASP A 124 -10.16 9.12 -6.11
CA ASP A 124 -11.50 8.59 -5.81
C ASP A 124 -11.50 7.06 -5.62
N ARG A 125 -10.57 6.36 -6.30
CA ARG A 125 -10.42 4.90 -6.19
C ARG A 125 -9.97 4.43 -4.82
N LEU A 126 -9.16 5.22 -4.09
CA LEU A 126 -8.68 4.85 -2.77
C LEU A 126 -9.80 4.99 -1.73
N ASN A 127 -10.57 6.08 -1.82
CA ASN A 127 -11.77 6.30 -1.00
C ASN A 127 -12.81 5.20 -1.25
N TYR A 128 -12.99 4.82 -2.52
CA TYR A 128 -13.86 3.72 -2.93
C TYR A 128 -13.42 2.37 -2.32
N ALA A 129 -12.14 2.04 -2.39
CA ALA A 129 -11.61 0.82 -1.77
C ALA A 129 -11.82 0.82 -0.24
N GLY A 130 -11.64 1.97 0.42
CA GLY A 130 -11.91 2.14 1.84
C GLY A 130 -13.39 1.90 2.19
N ALA A 131 -14.31 2.48 1.42
CA ALA A 131 -15.75 2.29 1.58
C ALA A 131 -16.18 0.83 1.39
N ILE A 132 -15.61 0.13 0.40
CA ILE A 132 -15.86 -1.31 0.20
C ILE A 132 -15.39 -2.11 1.42
N VAL A 133 -14.18 -1.86 1.93
CA VAL A 133 -13.61 -2.60 3.07
C VAL A 133 -14.42 -2.36 4.34
N LEU A 134 -14.88 -1.12 4.59
CA LEU A 134 -15.76 -0.80 5.70
C LEU A 134 -17.10 -1.53 5.59
N GLY A 135 -17.74 -1.47 4.42
CA GLY A 135 -18.98 -2.22 4.19
C GLY A 135 -18.79 -3.73 4.32
N LEU A 136 -17.62 -4.27 3.94
CA LEU A 136 -17.31 -5.70 4.05
C LEU A 136 -17.20 -6.10 5.51
N ASN A 137 -16.55 -5.25 6.31
CA ASN A 137 -16.42 -5.47 7.74
C ASN A 137 -17.80 -5.46 8.42
N ASP A 138 -18.65 -4.49 8.10
CA ASP A 138 -20.02 -4.40 8.64
C ASP A 138 -20.83 -5.64 8.25
N ALA A 139 -20.80 -6.04 6.98
CA ALA A 139 -21.49 -7.24 6.51
C ALA A 139 -20.95 -8.52 7.17
N LEU A 140 -19.64 -8.65 7.38
CA LEU A 140 -19.05 -9.80 8.06
C LEU A 140 -19.45 -9.89 9.53
N VAL A 141 -19.49 -8.75 10.24
CA VAL A 141 -19.94 -8.68 11.64
C VAL A 141 -21.41 -9.05 11.74
N GLU A 142 -22.27 -8.47 10.90
CA GLU A 142 -23.70 -8.78 10.85
C GLU A 142 -23.94 -10.24 10.48
N PHE A 143 -23.20 -10.76 9.50
CA PHE A 143 -23.30 -12.14 9.05
C PHE A 143 -22.90 -13.14 10.14
N THR A 144 -21.76 -12.89 10.80
CA THR A 144 -21.24 -13.76 11.86
C THR A 144 -22.12 -13.71 13.10
N GLY A 145 -22.58 -12.51 13.50
CA GLY A 145 -23.51 -12.35 14.62
C GLY A 145 -24.84 -13.05 14.37
N THR A 146 -25.39 -12.92 13.16
CA THR A 146 -26.64 -13.58 12.76
C THR A 146 -26.50 -15.09 12.74
N LEU A 147 -25.43 -15.63 12.13
CA LEU A 147 -25.19 -17.07 12.13
C LEU A 147 -24.95 -17.62 13.54
N ALA A 148 -24.20 -16.92 14.38
CA ALA A 148 -24.01 -17.31 15.77
C ALA A 148 -25.35 -17.38 16.51
N GLY A 149 -26.21 -16.36 16.36
CA GLY A 149 -27.56 -16.35 16.92
C GLY A 149 -28.45 -17.48 16.40
N LEU A 150 -28.43 -17.73 15.08
CA LEU A 150 -29.18 -18.83 14.45
C LEU A 150 -28.71 -20.21 14.93
N THR A 151 -27.42 -20.37 15.21
CA THR A 151 -26.86 -21.63 15.71
C THR A 151 -27.33 -21.93 17.15
N PHE A 152 -27.59 -20.89 17.96
CA PHE A 152 -28.22 -21.05 19.27
C PHE A 152 -29.74 -21.26 19.19
N ALA A 153 -30.40 -20.62 18.21
CA ALA A 153 -31.86 -20.68 18.05
C ALA A 153 -32.35 -21.98 17.39
N PHE A 154 -31.57 -22.54 16.47
CA PHE A 154 -31.94 -23.72 15.69
C PHE A 154 -30.91 -24.84 15.85
N ALA A 155 -31.37 -26.03 16.24
CA ALA A 155 -30.52 -27.22 16.35
C ALA A 155 -30.20 -27.88 15.00
N ASN A 156 -30.84 -27.43 13.91
CA ASN A 156 -30.69 -28.04 12.59
C ASN A 156 -29.62 -27.33 11.75
N ASN A 157 -28.48 -27.98 11.60
CA ASN A 157 -27.33 -27.48 10.83
C ASN A 157 -27.65 -27.21 9.35
N LEU A 158 -28.59 -27.96 8.74
CA LEU A 158 -29.01 -27.70 7.36
C LEU A 158 -29.75 -26.37 7.23
N ILE A 159 -30.60 -26.04 8.20
CA ILE A 159 -31.34 -24.76 8.21
C ILE A 159 -30.37 -23.60 8.43
N VAL A 160 -29.44 -23.73 9.39
CA VAL A 160 -28.42 -22.72 9.66
C VAL A 160 -27.51 -22.51 8.44
N GLY A 161 -27.02 -23.60 7.84
CA GLY A 161 -26.15 -23.56 6.67
C GLY A 161 -26.82 -23.01 5.41
N SER A 162 -28.07 -23.41 5.12
CA SER A 162 -28.81 -22.89 3.96
C SER A 162 -29.13 -21.41 4.14
N THR A 163 -29.49 -20.98 5.35
CA THR A 163 -29.74 -19.56 5.67
C THR A 163 -28.46 -18.74 5.54
N GLY A 164 -27.33 -19.25 6.03
CA GLY A 164 -26.02 -18.63 5.84
C GLY A 164 -25.64 -18.48 4.38
N LEU A 165 -25.86 -19.48 3.52
CA LEU A 165 -25.58 -19.37 2.09
C LEU A 165 -26.44 -18.31 1.41
N VAL A 166 -27.76 -18.32 1.65
CA VAL A 166 -28.69 -17.33 1.08
C VAL A 166 -28.30 -15.92 1.53
N MET A 167 -28.05 -15.74 2.82
CA MET A 167 -27.65 -14.45 3.40
C MET A 167 -26.31 -13.97 2.85
N GLY A 168 -25.32 -14.86 2.71
CA GLY A 168 -24.00 -14.51 2.17
C GLY A 168 -24.06 -14.04 0.72
N VAL A 169 -24.85 -14.72 -0.12
CA VAL A 169 -25.07 -14.30 -1.52
C VAL A 169 -25.82 -12.97 -1.58
N ALA A 170 -26.89 -12.82 -0.79
CA ALA A 170 -27.67 -11.58 -0.74
C ALA A 170 -26.85 -10.38 -0.26
N ALA A 171 -26.05 -10.55 0.81
CA ALA A 171 -25.17 -9.52 1.33
C ALA A 171 -24.09 -9.13 0.30
N SER A 172 -23.47 -10.11 -0.36
CA SER A 172 -22.46 -9.85 -1.41
C SER A 172 -23.03 -9.06 -2.58
N LEU A 173 -24.25 -9.40 -3.05
CA LEU A 173 -24.94 -8.68 -4.12
C LEU A 173 -25.33 -7.26 -3.70
N SER A 174 -25.87 -7.10 -2.50
CA SER A 174 -26.25 -5.80 -1.93
C SER A 174 -25.04 -4.86 -1.84
N MET A 175 -23.93 -5.37 -1.31
CA MET A 175 -22.68 -4.65 -1.21
C MET A 175 -22.08 -4.29 -2.58
N ALA A 176 -22.11 -5.21 -3.54
CA ALA A 176 -21.63 -4.94 -4.89
C ALA A 176 -22.48 -3.86 -5.59
N ALA A 177 -23.80 -3.87 -5.39
CA ALA A 177 -24.71 -2.85 -5.91
C ALA A 177 -24.47 -1.48 -5.25
N SER A 178 -24.30 -1.44 -3.92
CA SER A 178 -23.97 -0.22 -3.18
C SER A 178 -22.62 0.36 -3.60
N GLY A 179 -21.61 -0.50 -3.81
CA GLY A 179 -20.32 -0.10 -4.38
C GLY A 179 -20.48 0.49 -5.78
N TYR A 180 -21.21 -0.18 -6.68
CA TYR A 180 -21.44 0.34 -8.02
C TYR A 180 -22.16 1.70 -8.01
N LEU A 181 -23.17 1.90 -7.16
CA LEU A 181 -23.88 3.18 -7.04
C LEU A 181 -22.99 4.28 -6.46
N ALA A 182 -22.12 3.97 -5.51
CA ALA A 182 -21.16 4.92 -4.94
C ALA A 182 -20.05 5.32 -5.93
N SER A 183 -19.87 4.57 -7.04
CA SER A 183 -18.88 4.87 -8.09
C SER A 183 -19.39 5.79 -9.20
N ARG A 184 -20.64 6.27 -9.12
CA ARG A 184 -21.27 7.24 -10.04
C ARG A 184 -21.58 8.55 -9.33
#